data_AF-A0A9P5UBT5-F1
#
_entry.id   AF-A0A9P5UBT5-F1
#
_cell.length_a   1.000
_cell.length_b   1.000
_cell.length_c   1.000
_cell.angle_alpha   90.00
_cell.angle_beta   90.00
_cell.angle_gamma   90.00
#
_symmetry.space_group_name_H-M   'P 1'
#
loop_
_entity.id
_entity.type
_entity.pdbx_description
1 polymer ?
#
loop_
_entity_poly.entity_id
_entity_poly.type
_entity_poly.pdbx_seq_one_letter_code
_entity_poly.pdbx_strand_id
1 'polypeptide(L)'
;MDSATTPFDALPGKPCAIDCRDVTFPYELHPSFSSPLADIVLCASDGVTYRMSSYTLRLASGFFRDLFSLPQPITLPEKVYLGSPPGSGKGIEELFTTCESSDVLTPFLMLIGGIPIHTPLHEWGVVFSYKTSYFTDESTDPRSCFDIIERVLRLAECWDAPGPLSYIRLGLHNPELVKRDPLRLYAIASHFGWECERNWAAQHTLMLDLSQASPAAQETLECMSSKDLLSLLKLHYRRREEFRELLDEPGRFSVGNSDETLCPRCNETPLDNSTWIALKAAMVMEMERRPLGDSIVGFEVDGIGGENFAGVLTWPEADACFKATCTKEGCGGLNYDICATLKQIAWCVDSLSLDL
;
A
#
# COMPACT_ATOMS: atom_id res chain seq x y z
N MET A 1 29.04 -11.90 6.78
CA MET A 1 27.78 -12.50 7.22
C MET A 1 26.69 -11.80 6.46
N ASP A 2 26.36 -12.47 5.36
CA ASP A 2 25.42 -12.21 4.27
C ASP A 2 24.42 -11.07 4.46
N SER A 3 24.55 -10.07 3.59
CA SER A 3 23.56 -9.03 3.34
C SER A 3 22.33 -9.66 2.67
N ALA A 4 21.20 -9.63 3.36
CA ALA A 4 19.92 -10.08 2.84
C ALA A 4 19.50 -9.22 1.64
N THR A 5 19.41 -9.82 0.47
CA THR A 5 18.82 -9.27 -0.76
C THR A 5 17.33 -9.05 -0.51
N THR A 6 16.85 -7.81 -0.51
CA THR A 6 15.42 -7.53 -0.57
C THR A 6 14.89 -7.96 -1.94
N PRO A 7 13.60 -8.27 -2.13
CA PRO A 7 13.06 -8.60 -3.45
C PRO A 7 13.10 -7.43 -4.45
N PHE A 8 13.38 -6.21 -3.98
CA PHE A 8 13.78 -5.08 -4.85
C PHE A 8 15.23 -5.18 -5.33
N ASP A 9 16.10 -5.91 -4.62
CA ASP A 9 17.49 -6.18 -4.97
C ASP A 9 17.68 -7.43 -5.86
N ALA A 10 16.60 -7.99 -6.43
CA ALA A 10 16.74 -9.04 -7.44
C ALA A 10 17.57 -8.51 -8.61
N LEU A 11 18.83 -8.99 -8.69
CA LEU A 11 19.89 -8.55 -9.58
C LEU A 11 19.41 -8.07 -10.97
N PRO A 12 19.82 -6.86 -11.41
CA PRO A 12 19.61 -6.41 -12.77
C PRO A 12 20.41 -7.32 -13.72
N GLY A 13 19.74 -7.85 -14.74
CA GLY A 13 20.43 -8.52 -15.84
C GLY A 13 20.54 -10.04 -15.72
N LYS A 14 19.53 -10.76 -15.21
CA LYS A 14 19.22 -12.03 -15.90
C LYS A 14 18.80 -11.64 -17.32
N PRO A 15 19.57 -11.96 -18.38
CA PRO A 15 19.05 -11.81 -19.73
C PRO A 15 17.72 -12.56 -19.76
N CYS A 16 16.69 -11.90 -20.29
CA CYS A 16 15.41 -12.55 -20.51
C CYS A 16 15.72 -13.88 -21.21
N ALA A 17 15.30 -15.01 -20.64
CA ALA A 17 15.50 -16.33 -21.26
C ALA A 17 14.72 -16.45 -22.58
N ILE A 18 13.92 -15.44 -22.91
CA ILE A 18 13.28 -15.24 -24.20
C ILE A 18 14.24 -14.42 -25.04
N ASP A 19 14.90 -15.09 -25.99
CA ASP A 19 15.56 -14.40 -27.09
C ASP A 19 14.48 -13.67 -27.90
N CYS A 20 14.25 -12.40 -27.56
CA CYS A 20 13.22 -11.57 -28.19
C CYS A 20 13.49 -11.31 -29.69
N ARG A 21 14.64 -11.79 -30.22
CA ARG A 21 15.01 -11.71 -31.64
C ARG A 21 14.34 -12.77 -32.50
N ASP A 22 13.86 -13.87 -31.93
CA ASP A 22 13.30 -14.99 -32.69
C ASP A 22 11.77 -14.96 -32.82
N VAL A 23 11.11 -13.91 -32.31
CA VAL A 23 9.64 -13.85 -32.33
C VAL A 23 9.11 -13.00 -33.47
N THR A 24 8.68 -13.69 -34.53
CA THR A 24 7.99 -13.13 -35.69
C THR A 24 6.52 -12.84 -35.35
N PHE A 25 6.29 -11.92 -34.41
CA PHE A 25 4.94 -11.41 -34.13
C PHE A 25 4.56 -10.30 -35.11
N PRO A 26 3.28 -10.18 -35.50
CA PRO A 26 2.80 -8.91 -36.04
C PRO A 26 2.91 -7.85 -34.93
N TYR A 27 3.85 -6.91 -35.10
CA TYR A 27 3.99 -5.76 -34.20
C TYR A 27 2.72 -4.91 -34.25
N GLU A 28 2.14 -4.61 -33.08
CA GLU A 28 0.94 -3.78 -32.95
C GLU A 28 1.34 -2.38 -32.49
N LEU A 29 1.07 -1.33 -33.28
CA LEU A 29 1.40 0.04 -32.91
C LEU A 29 0.38 0.58 -31.89
N HIS A 30 0.84 0.98 -30.71
CA HIS A 30 -0.04 1.57 -29.72
C HIS A 30 -0.61 2.93 -30.23
N PRO A 31 -1.93 3.16 -30.20
CA PRO A 31 -2.57 4.28 -30.89
C PRO A 31 -2.10 5.66 -30.41
N SER A 32 -1.73 5.77 -29.13
CA SER A 32 -1.23 7.02 -28.53
C SER A 32 0.20 7.38 -28.92
N PHE A 33 0.96 6.47 -29.55
CA PHE A 33 2.37 6.65 -29.91
C PHE A 33 2.56 6.68 -31.42
N SER A 34 1.88 7.60 -32.09
CA SER A 34 1.86 7.77 -33.55
C SER A 34 2.49 9.09 -34.02
N SER A 35 3.37 9.68 -33.20
CA SER A 35 3.98 10.98 -33.50
C SER A 35 4.78 10.97 -34.80
N PRO A 36 4.59 11.94 -35.71
CA PRO A 36 5.35 12.03 -36.95
C PRO A 36 6.80 12.48 -36.73
N LEU A 37 7.16 12.88 -35.50
CA LEU A 37 8.52 13.26 -35.09
C LEU A 37 9.28 12.11 -34.42
N ALA A 38 8.69 10.91 -34.37
CA ALA A 38 9.37 9.74 -33.86
C ALA A 38 10.51 9.30 -34.79
N ASP A 39 11.63 8.95 -34.19
CA ASP A 39 12.84 8.41 -34.82
C ASP A 39 13.26 7.08 -34.17
N ILE A 40 12.55 6.67 -33.11
CA ILE A 40 12.80 5.44 -32.36
C ILE A 40 11.50 4.66 -32.18
N VAL A 41 11.61 3.33 -32.28
CA VAL A 41 10.54 2.38 -31.95
C VAL A 41 10.98 1.56 -30.75
N LEU A 42 10.22 1.62 -29.65
CA LEU A 42 10.35 0.68 -28.54
C LEU A 42 9.36 -0.46 -28.74
N CYS A 43 9.75 -1.69 -28.43
CA CYS A 43 8.88 -2.86 -28.48
C CYS A 43 8.80 -3.52 -27.10
N ALA A 44 7.57 -3.71 -26.60
CA ALA A 44 7.29 -4.51 -25.41
C ALA A 44 7.48 -6.00 -25.71
N SER A 45 7.63 -6.81 -24.66
CA SER A 45 7.80 -8.27 -24.77
C SER A 45 6.58 -9.01 -25.30
N ASP A 46 5.41 -8.38 -25.28
CA ASP A 46 4.14 -8.87 -25.84
C ASP A 46 3.86 -8.35 -27.27
N GLY A 47 4.84 -7.69 -27.91
CA GLY A 47 4.78 -7.29 -29.32
C GLY A 47 4.14 -5.93 -29.59
N VAL A 48 3.68 -5.21 -28.55
CA VAL A 48 3.20 -3.84 -28.70
C VAL A 48 4.37 -2.89 -28.94
N THR A 49 4.24 -2.00 -29.91
CA THR A 49 5.28 -1.05 -30.32
C THR A 49 4.87 0.40 -30.06
N TYR A 50 5.88 1.22 -29.77
CA TYR A 50 5.73 2.62 -29.37
C TYR A 50 6.70 3.48 -30.16
N ARG A 51 6.18 4.37 -31.03
CA ARG A 51 7.00 5.34 -31.77
C ARG A 51 7.19 6.59 -30.94
N MET A 52 8.43 6.90 -30.58
CA MET A 52 8.79 8.05 -29.75
C MET A 52 9.97 8.82 -30.33
N SER A 53 10.09 10.08 -29.91
CA SER A 53 11.27 10.88 -30.23
C SER A 53 12.41 10.57 -29.27
N SER A 54 13.59 10.29 -29.82
CA SER A 54 14.85 10.17 -29.11
C SER A 54 15.12 11.41 -28.26
N TYR A 55 14.71 12.60 -28.72
CA TYR A 55 14.80 13.84 -27.95
C TYR A 55 14.01 13.78 -26.64
N THR A 56 12.74 13.34 -26.70
CA THR A 56 11.89 13.17 -25.51
C THR A 56 12.48 12.14 -24.55
N LEU A 57 12.92 10.99 -25.07
CA LEU A 57 13.52 9.93 -24.27
C LEU A 57 14.79 10.41 -23.52
N ARG A 58 15.71 11.14 -24.19
CA ARG A 58 16.92 11.69 -23.55
C ARG A 58 16.63 12.73 -22.47
N LEU A 59 15.57 13.52 -22.66
CA LEU A 59 15.21 14.54 -21.68
C LEU A 59 14.59 13.94 -20.42
N ALA A 60 13.75 12.93 -20.59
CA ALA A 60 12.98 12.36 -19.49
C ALA A 60 13.66 11.19 -18.78
N SER A 61 14.70 10.58 -19.36
CA SER A 61 15.39 9.40 -18.83
C SER A 61 16.90 9.50 -19.01
N GLY A 62 17.64 9.34 -17.92
CA GLY A 62 19.09 9.29 -17.95
C GLY A 62 19.63 8.06 -18.65
N PHE A 63 18.95 6.92 -18.53
CA PHE A 63 19.30 5.70 -19.27
C PHE A 63 19.34 5.95 -20.78
N PHE A 64 18.32 6.59 -21.36
CA PHE A 64 18.29 6.88 -22.80
C PHE A 64 19.28 7.97 -23.20
N ARG A 65 19.52 8.96 -22.32
CA ARG A 65 20.57 9.96 -22.53
C ARG A 65 21.94 9.30 -22.68
N ASP A 66 22.24 8.34 -21.83
CA ASP A 66 23.50 7.61 -21.87
C ASP A 66 23.53 6.64 -23.05
N LEU A 67 22.47 5.86 -23.27
CA LEU A 67 22.34 4.90 -24.37
C LEU A 67 22.62 5.54 -25.73
N PHE A 68 22.02 6.69 -26.01
CA PHE A 68 22.21 7.38 -27.30
C PHE A 68 23.50 8.20 -27.38
N SER A 69 24.27 8.31 -26.30
CA SER A 69 25.61 8.92 -26.31
C SER A 69 26.71 7.93 -26.71
N LEU A 70 26.43 6.63 -26.61
CA LEU A 70 27.40 5.57 -26.91
C LEU A 70 27.63 5.44 -28.43
N PRO A 71 28.86 5.10 -28.88
CA PRO A 71 29.12 4.77 -30.27
C PRO A 71 28.30 3.52 -30.65
N GLN A 72 27.29 3.71 -31.49
CA GLN A 72 26.49 2.62 -32.05
C GLN A 72 27.41 1.63 -32.79
N PRO A 73 27.32 0.30 -32.55
CA PRO A 73 28.02 -0.69 -33.33
C PRO A 73 27.71 -0.50 -34.82
N ILE A 74 28.73 -0.60 -35.69
CA ILE A 74 28.53 -0.65 -37.13
C ILE A 74 27.94 -2.02 -37.46
N THR A 75 26.67 -2.23 -37.14
CA THR A 75 25.93 -3.42 -37.51
C THR A 75 24.66 -2.92 -38.18
N LEU A 76 24.38 -3.44 -39.38
CA LEU A 76 23.16 -3.12 -40.12
C LEU A 76 21.98 -3.29 -39.16
N PRO A 77 21.23 -2.21 -38.81
CA PRO A 77 20.10 -2.37 -37.92
C PRO A 77 19.14 -3.36 -38.58
N GLU A 78 18.50 -4.19 -37.77
CA GLU A 78 17.34 -4.95 -38.20
C GLU A 78 16.23 -3.91 -38.43
N LYS A 79 16.25 -3.32 -39.63
CA LYS A 79 15.38 -2.21 -40.01
C LYS A 79 13.98 -2.75 -40.18
N VAL A 80 13.11 -2.47 -39.22
CA VAL A 80 11.71 -2.88 -39.33
C VAL A 80 10.96 -1.85 -40.17
N TYR A 81 10.47 -2.28 -41.33
CA TYR A 81 9.50 -1.52 -42.12
C TYR A 81 8.11 -1.72 -41.50
N LEU A 82 7.83 -1.05 -40.39
CA LEU A 82 6.46 -0.94 -39.90
C LEU A 82 5.67 -0.16 -40.97
N GLY A 83 4.73 -0.86 -41.60
CA GLY A 83 4.04 -0.46 -42.83
C GLY A 83 3.67 1.03 -42.87
N SER A 84 4.51 1.82 -43.53
CA SER A 84 4.21 3.21 -43.84
C SER A 84 3.42 3.28 -45.15
N PRO A 85 2.45 4.21 -45.29
CA PRO A 85 1.79 4.45 -46.56
C PRO A 85 2.82 4.80 -47.64
N PRO A 86 2.65 4.34 -48.90
CA PRO A 86 3.59 4.67 -49.97
C PRO A 86 3.54 6.17 -50.26
N GLY A 87 4.53 6.93 -49.76
CA GLY A 87 4.67 8.36 -50.06
C GLY A 87 5.41 9.23 -49.05
N SER A 88 5.59 8.80 -47.79
CA SER A 88 6.34 9.59 -46.80
C SER A 88 7.81 9.19 -46.78
N GLY A 89 8.63 9.85 -47.60
CA GLY A 89 10.08 9.79 -47.42
C GLY A 89 10.46 10.43 -46.08
N LYS A 90 10.78 9.62 -45.06
CA LYS A 90 11.50 10.03 -43.84
C LYS A 90 11.91 8.80 -43.03
N GLY A 91 13.23 8.73 -42.72
CA GLY A 91 13.81 8.06 -41.56
C GLY A 91 13.75 6.54 -41.50
N ILE A 92 14.91 5.89 -41.44
CA ILE A 92 15.02 4.55 -40.86
C ILE A 92 14.78 4.73 -39.36
N GLU A 93 13.73 4.14 -38.80
CA GLU A 93 13.52 4.14 -37.35
C GLU A 93 14.30 2.99 -36.71
N GLU A 94 14.93 3.26 -35.57
CA GLU A 94 15.70 2.26 -34.84
C GLU A 94 14.79 1.51 -33.86
N LEU A 95 14.78 0.18 -33.95
CA LEU A 95 13.97 -0.69 -33.09
C LEU A 95 14.77 -1.13 -31.85
N PHE A 96 14.21 -0.88 -30.67
CA PHE A 96 14.72 -1.36 -29.39
C PHE A 96 13.70 -2.28 -28.74
N THR A 97 14.05 -3.56 -28.59
CA THR A 97 13.23 -4.51 -27.84
C THR A 97 13.48 -4.37 -26.35
N THR A 98 12.41 -4.48 -25.57
CA THR A 98 12.42 -4.36 -24.12
C THR A 98 11.90 -5.65 -23.49
N CYS A 99 12.29 -5.91 -22.23
CA CYS A 99 11.77 -7.03 -21.46
C CYS A 99 10.37 -6.78 -20.90
N GLU A 100 9.98 -5.51 -20.77
CA GLU A 100 8.71 -5.14 -20.15
C GLU A 100 7.52 -5.41 -21.05
N SER A 101 6.44 -5.87 -20.45
CA SER A 101 5.14 -6.05 -21.10
C SER A 101 4.45 -4.69 -21.30
N SER A 102 3.51 -4.64 -22.24
CA SER A 102 2.81 -3.40 -22.62
C SER A 102 2.06 -2.74 -21.46
N ASP A 103 1.58 -3.53 -20.49
CA ASP A 103 0.87 -3.03 -19.30
C ASP A 103 1.72 -2.16 -18.38
N VAL A 104 3.05 -2.32 -18.42
CA VAL A 104 4.01 -1.49 -17.67
C VAL A 104 4.63 -0.44 -18.56
N LEU A 105 5.01 -0.83 -19.78
CA LEU A 105 5.67 0.07 -20.70
C LEU A 105 4.74 1.20 -21.16
N THR A 106 3.45 0.93 -21.36
CA THR A 106 2.45 1.95 -21.75
C THR A 106 2.35 3.09 -20.74
N PRO A 107 1.97 2.86 -19.46
CA PRO A 107 1.87 3.96 -18.50
C PRO A 107 3.22 4.65 -18.28
N PHE A 108 4.33 3.91 -18.27
CA PHE A 108 5.65 4.49 -18.16
C PHE A 108 5.97 5.46 -19.31
N LEU A 109 5.79 5.02 -20.57
CA LEU A 109 6.05 5.83 -21.75
C LEU A 109 5.07 6.99 -21.91
N MET A 110 3.83 6.85 -21.45
CA MET A 110 2.88 7.97 -21.39
C MET A 110 3.39 9.06 -20.45
N LEU A 111 3.87 8.70 -19.25
CA LEU A 111 4.39 9.65 -18.26
C LEU A 111 5.64 10.37 -18.76
N ILE A 112 6.62 9.65 -19.31
CA ILE A 112 7.83 10.30 -19.84
C ILE A 112 7.59 11.02 -21.17
N GLY A 113 6.58 10.60 -21.93
CA GLY A 113 6.16 11.20 -23.19
C GLY A 113 5.28 12.44 -23.02
N GLY A 114 4.83 12.74 -21.80
CA GLY A 114 3.88 13.82 -21.54
C GLY A 114 2.48 13.55 -22.12
N ILE A 115 2.13 12.28 -22.34
CA ILE A 115 0.79 11.88 -22.77
C ILE A 115 -0.11 11.78 -21.52
N PRO A 116 -1.23 12.51 -21.45
CA PRO A 116 -2.10 12.50 -20.28
C PRO A 116 -2.60 11.09 -19.93
N ILE A 117 -2.47 10.71 -18.66
CA ILE A 117 -3.14 9.54 -18.09
C ILE A 117 -4.35 10.05 -17.31
N HIS A 118 -5.55 9.76 -17.79
CA HIS A 118 -6.81 10.17 -17.14
C HIS A 118 -7.28 9.17 -16.08
N THR A 119 -6.67 8.00 -16.03
CA THR A 119 -7.05 6.91 -15.15
C THR A 119 -6.31 7.00 -13.81
N PRO A 120 -7.02 6.94 -12.66
CA PRO A 120 -6.39 6.96 -11.35
C PRO A 120 -5.58 5.68 -11.09
N LEU A 121 -4.59 5.75 -10.20
CA LEU A 121 -3.66 4.65 -9.92
C LEU A 121 -4.36 3.33 -9.55
N HIS A 122 -5.45 3.40 -8.76
CA HIS A 122 -6.18 2.22 -8.29
C HIS A 122 -6.92 1.45 -9.42
N GLU A 123 -7.03 2.02 -10.62
CA GLU A 123 -7.62 1.40 -11.80
C GLU A 123 -6.57 0.85 -12.78
N TRP A 124 -5.28 1.12 -12.58
CA TRP A 124 -4.21 0.78 -13.53
C TRP A 124 -4.12 -0.73 -13.82
N GLY A 125 -4.41 -1.57 -12.84
CA GLY A 125 -4.42 -3.02 -12.99
C GLY A 125 -5.46 -3.53 -14.01
N VAL A 126 -6.56 -2.81 -14.17
CA VAL A 126 -7.63 -3.14 -15.13
C VAL A 126 -7.38 -2.44 -16.46
N VAL A 127 -7.04 -1.15 -16.44
CA VAL A 127 -6.95 -0.32 -17.66
C VAL A 127 -5.74 -0.67 -18.50
N PHE A 128 -4.59 -0.94 -17.87
CA PHE A 128 -3.37 -1.25 -18.61
C PHE A 128 -3.15 -2.73 -18.85
N SER A 129 -4.00 -3.62 -18.32
CA SER A 129 -4.00 -5.03 -18.71
C SER A 129 -4.47 -5.14 -20.16
N TYR A 130 -3.54 -4.83 -21.08
CA TYR A 130 -3.80 -4.75 -22.51
C TYR A 130 -4.03 -6.16 -23.04
N LYS A 131 -5.24 -6.40 -23.55
CA LYS A 131 -5.55 -7.62 -24.29
C LYS A 131 -5.18 -7.38 -25.75
N THR A 132 -4.01 -7.83 -26.18
CA THR A 132 -3.69 -7.87 -27.61
C THR A 132 -4.72 -8.79 -28.31
N SER A 133 -5.06 -8.50 -29.57
CA SER A 133 -6.03 -9.31 -30.32
C SER A 133 -5.57 -10.76 -30.59
N TYR A 134 -4.29 -11.07 -30.33
CA TYR A 134 -3.65 -12.35 -30.63
C TYR A 134 -3.43 -13.25 -29.39
N PHE A 135 -3.46 -12.70 -28.18
CA PHE A 135 -3.25 -13.42 -26.92
C PHE A 135 -4.49 -13.37 -26.02
N THR A 136 -5.67 -13.62 -26.60
CA THR A 136 -6.90 -13.76 -25.82
C THR A 136 -6.94 -15.15 -25.14
N ASP A 137 -6.26 -15.29 -24.01
CA ASP A 137 -6.71 -16.27 -23.03
C ASP A 137 -7.79 -15.60 -22.18
N GLU A 138 -9.04 -16.05 -22.32
CA GLU A 138 -10.20 -15.53 -21.58
C GLU A 138 -10.06 -15.71 -20.05
N SER A 139 -9.03 -16.43 -19.57
CA SER A 139 -8.84 -16.80 -18.17
C SER A 139 -7.87 -15.93 -17.37
N THR A 140 -7.24 -14.90 -17.95
CA THR A 140 -6.30 -14.06 -17.19
C THR A 140 -7.04 -13.01 -16.35
N ASP A 141 -7.03 -13.21 -15.04
CA ASP A 141 -7.55 -12.27 -14.04
C ASP A 141 -6.80 -10.91 -14.15
N PRO A 142 -7.47 -9.75 -14.02
CA PRO A 142 -6.81 -8.45 -14.07
C PRO A 142 -5.70 -8.38 -13.03
N ARG A 143 -4.53 -7.85 -13.42
CA ARG A 143 -3.40 -7.68 -12.49
C ARG A 143 -3.79 -6.69 -11.39
N SER A 144 -3.18 -6.84 -10.21
CA SER A 144 -3.38 -5.85 -9.16
C SER A 144 -2.81 -4.49 -9.60
N CYS A 145 -3.51 -3.41 -9.26
CA CYS A 145 -2.99 -2.06 -9.50
C CYS A 145 -1.61 -1.84 -8.88
N PHE A 146 -1.36 -2.42 -7.70
CA PHE A 146 -0.06 -2.35 -7.03
C PHE A 146 1.05 -3.06 -7.81
N ASP A 147 0.75 -4.16 -8.51
CA ASP A 147 1.75 -4.87 -9.31
C ASP A 147 2.22 -4.00 -10.49
N ILE A 148 1.27 -3.30 -11.14
CA ILE A 148 1.60 -2.35 -12.21
C ILE A 148 2.38 -1.17 -11.64
N ILE A 149 1.91 -0.57 -10.53
CA ILE A 149 2.58 0.56 -9.87
C ILE A 149 4.03 0.21 -9.53
N GLU A 150 4.28 -0.91 -8.83
CA GLU A 150 5.62 -1.33 -8.45
C GLU A 150 6.52 -1.62 -9.65
N ARG A 151 6.00 -2.23 -10.71
CA ARG A 151 6.79 -2.49 -11.93
C ARG A 151 7.12 -1.20 -12.68
N VAL A 152 6.20 -0.23 -12.74
CA VAL A 152 6.48 1.10 -13.31
C VAL A 152 7.49 1.86 -12.46
N LEU A 153 7.39 1.79 -11.14
CA LEU A 153 8.36 2.39 -10.21
C LEU A 153 9.75 1.77 -10.38
N ARG A 154 9.86 0.43 -10.41
CA ARG A 154 11.11 -0.28 -10.67
C ARG A 154 11.71 0.11 -12.02
N LEU A 155 10.88 0.15 -13.07
CA LEU A 155 11.31 0.59 -14.40
C LEU A 155 11.82 2.02 -14.38
N ALA A 156 11.17 2.91 -13.63
CA ALA A 156 11.58 4.30 -13.48
C ALA A 156 12.91 4.45 -12.75
N GLU A 157 13.21 3.61 -11.76
CA GLU A 157 14.55 3.54 -11.15
C GLU A 157 15.57 3.02 -12.17
N CYS A 158 15.29 1.87 -12.81
CA CYS A 158 16.22 1.24 -13.75
C CYS A 158 16.53 2.13 -14.96
N TRP A 159 15.56 2.90 -15.44
CA TRP A 159 15.71 3.78 -16.59
C TRP A 159 16.04 5.23 -16.20
N ASP A 160 16.33 5.50 -14.93
CA ASP A 160 16.65 6.83 -14.40
C ASP A 160 15.65 7.90 -14.88
N ALA A 161 14.37 7.64 -14.63
CA ALA A 161 13.25 8.47 -15.08
C ALA A 161 12.49 9.05 -13.86
N PRO A 162 12.78 10.29 -13.42
CA PRO A 162 12.19 10.86 -12.21
C PRO A 162 10.71 11.27 -12.36
N GLY A 163 10.23 11.46 -13.59
CA GLY A 163 8.85 11.87 -13.87
C GLY A 163 7.81 10.86 -13.36
N PRO A 164 7.88 9.58 -13.77
CA PRO A 164 7.00 8.53 -13.27
C PRO A 164 6.99 8.38 -11.74
N LEU A 165 8.17 8.45 -11.10
CA LEU A 165 8.28 8.40 -9.63
C LEU A 165 7.46 9.53 -8.98
N SER A 166 7.62 10.75 -9.49
CA SER A 166 6.93 11.94 -8.98
C SER A 166 5.41 11.86 -9.17
N TYR A 167 4.97 11.37 -10.34
CA TYR A 167 3.55 11.20 -10.65
C TYR A 167 2.89 10.18 -9.72
N ILE A 168 3.51 9.01 -9.57
CA ILE A 168 2.98 7.94 -8.73
C ILE A 168 2.93 8.37 -7.26
N ARG A 169 4.01 8.99 -6.76
CA ARG A 169 4.04 9.53 -5.39
C ARG A 169 2.88 10.47 -5.11
N LEU A 170 2.60 11.41 -6.03
CA LEU A 170 1.48 12.34 -5.89
C LEU A 170 0.12 11.63 -5.80
N GLY A 171 -0.03 10.49 -6.48
CA GLY A 171 -1.23 9.68 -6.48
C GLY A 171 -1.37 8.72 -5.29
N LEU A 172 -0.35 8.52 -4.46
CA LEU A 172 -0.40 7.54 -3.37
C LEU A 172 -1.41 7.90 -2.27
N HIS A 173 -1.68 9.19 -2.03
CA HIS A 173 -2.67 9.63 -1.05
C HIS A 173 -4.13 9.42 -1.50
N ASN A 174 -4.36 8.66 -2.57
CA ASN A 174 -5.71 8.35 -3.03
C ASN A 174 -6.42 7.39 -2.04
N PRO A 175 -7.61 7.76 -1.50
CA PRO A 175 -8.32 6.93 -0.52
C PRO A 175 -8.64 5.51 -1.02
N GLU A 176 -8.92 5.35 -2.31
CA GLU A 176 -9.24 4.03 -2.89
C GLU A 176 -8.00 3.12 -2.96
N LEU A 177 -6.80 3.70 -3.01
CA LEU A 177 -5.56 2.93 -3.05
C LEU A 177 -5.21 2.42 -1.64
N VAL A 178 -5.30 3.27 -0.62
CA VAL A 178 -5.01 2.88 0.77
C VAL A 178 -6.05 1.93 1.34
N LYS A 179 -7.32 2.04 0.94
CA LYS A 179 -8.37 1.08 1.30
C LYS A 179 -8.11 -0.32 0.75
N ARG A 180 -7.43 -0.43 -0.41
CA ARG A 180 -7.12 -1.71 -1.04
C ARG A 180 -5.99 -2.44 -0.33
N ASP A 181 -4.86 -1.77 -0.11
CA ASP A 181 -3.69 -2.37 0.54
C ASP A 181 -2.79 -1.31 1.19
N PRO A 182 -3.06 -0.93 2.45
CA PRO A 182 -2.25 0.07 3.14
C PRO A 182 -0.84 -0.45 3.44
N LEU A 183 -0.66 -1.77 3.53
CA LEU A 183 0.63 -2.39 3.84
C LEU A 183 1.58 -2.35 2.65
N ARG A 184 1.10 -2.68 1.44
CA ARG A 184 1.90 -2.49 0.21
C ARG A 184 2.23 -1.03 -0.03
N LEU A 185 1.29 -0.13 0.26
CA LEU A 185 1.55 1.32 0.16
C LEU A 185 2.65 1.77 1.11
N TYR A 186 2.62 1.28 2.37
CA TYR A 186 3.70 1.50 3.34
C TYR A 186 5.04 0.93 2.84
N ALA A 187 5.05 -0.28 2.30
CA ALA A 187 6.26 -0.92 1.78
C ALA A 187 6.88 -0.14 0.61
N ILE A 188 6.05 0.30 -0.35
CA ILE A 188 6.48 1.14 -1.48
C ILE A 188 7.06 2.46 -0.97
N ALA A 189 6.33 3.19 -0.13
CA ALA A 189 6.79 4.48 0.39
C ALA A 189 8.07 4.35 1.22
N SER A 190 8.24 3.23 1.94
CA SER A 190 9.46 2.91 2.69
C SER A 190 10.66 2.68 1.77
N HIS A 191 10.50 1.84 0.72
CA HIS A 191 11.56 1.55 -0.26
C HIS A 191 12.11 2.83 -0.90
N PHE A 192 11.21 3.74 -1.28
CA PHE A 192 11.57 5.00 -1.93
C PHE A 192 11.96 6.15 -0.96
N GLY A 193 11.92 5.93 0.36
CA GLY A 193 12.21 6.98 1.35
C GLY A 193 11.21 8.15 1.32
N TRP A 194 9.96 7.89 0.94
CA TRP A 194 8.89 8.88 0.88
C TRP A 194 8.25 9.04 2.25
N GLU A 195 8.94 9.73 3.15
CA GLU A 195 8.60 9.83 4.58
C GLU A 195 7.15 10.25 4.89
N CYS A 196 6.61 11.22 4.14
CA CYS A 196 5.22 11.69 4.33
C CYS A 196 4.21 10.60 3.98
N GLU A 197 4.36 10.01 2.79
CA GLU A 197 3.52 8.92 2.28
C GLU A 197 3.65 7.67 3.14
N ARG A 198 4.87 7.37 3.62
CA ARG A 198 5.16 6.24 4.49
C ARG A 198 4.48 6.39 5.84
N ASN A 199 4.62 7.55 6.47
CA ASN A 199 4.00 7.80 7.77
C ASN A 199 2.48 7.77 7.65
N TRP A 200 1.91 8.38 6.60
CA TRP A 200 0.48 8.31 6.32
C TRP A 200 0.00 6.86 6.14
N ALA A 201 0.68 6.07 5.29
CA ALA A 201 0.35 4.67 5.07
C ALA A 201 0.39 3.83 6.37
N ALA A 202 1.39 4.07 7.22
CA ALA A 202 1.56 3.39 8.50
C ALA A 202 0.37 3.60 9.45
N GLN A 203 -0.29 4.76 9.40
CA GLN A 203 -1.49 5.00 10.20
C GLN A 203 -2.62 4.06 9.77
N HIS A 204 -2.75 3.82 8.47
CA HIS A 204 -3.78 2.93 7.92
C HIS A 204 -3.48 1.44 8.15
N THR A 205 -2.21 1.05 8.40
CA THR A 205 -1.90 -0.36 8.75
C THR A 205 -2.38 -0.73 10.15
N LEU A 206 -2.69 0.25 11.01
CA LEU A 206 -3.26 0.01 12.35
C LEU A 206 -4.64 -0.68 12.33
N MET A 207 -5.27 -0.73 11.15
CA MET A 207 -6.48 -1.50 10.90
C MET A 207 -6.21 -3.00 10.69
N LEU A 208 -4.95 -3.40 10.49
CA LEU A 208 -4.58 -4.74 10.09
C LEU A 208 -4.07 -5.55 11.29
N ASP A 209 -4.53 -6.80 11.36
CA ASP A 209 -3.92 -7.81 12.23
C ASP A 209 -2.69 -8.41 11.54
N LEU A 210 -1.52 -7.88 11.89
CA LEU A 210 -0.25 -8.35 11.34
C LEU A 210 0.13 -9.76 11.85
N SER A 211 -0.47 -10.23 12.95
CA SER A 211 -0.20 -11.56 13.51
C SER A 211 -0.93 -12.68 12.75
N GLN A 212 -2.05 -12.33 12.11
CA GLN A 212 -2.88 -13.20 11.28
C GLN A 212 -2.97 -12.63 9.85
N ALA A 213 -1.82 -12.20 9.31
CA ALA A 213 -1.75 -11.61 7.98
C ALA A 213 -2.26 -12.57 6.90
N SER A 214 -2.97 -12.03 5.91
CA SER A 214 -3.34 -12.79 4.70
C SER A 214 -2.07 -13.20 3.92
N PRO A 215 -2.14 -14.22 3.04
CA PRO A 215 -0.97 -14.63 2.25
C PRO A 215 -0.30 -13.48 1.47
N ALA A 216 -1.09 -12.56 0.91
CA ALA A 216 -0.58 -11.39 0.18
C ALA A 216 0.09 -10.35 1.11
N ALA A 217 -0.49 -10.13 2.29
CA ALA A 217 0.12 -9.27 3.29
C ALA A 217 1.43 -9.88 3.84
N GLN A 218 1.45 -11.19 4.05
CA GLN A 218 2.63 -11.93 4.50
C GLN A 218 3.78 -11.82 3.50
N GLU A 219 3.50 -12.00 2.20
CA GLU A 219 4.49 -11.78 1.13
C GLU A 219 5.05 -10.36 1.20
N THR A 220 4.19 -9.36 1.39
CA THR A 220 4.61 -7.96 1.53
C THR A 220 5.52 -7.76 2.74
N LEU A 221 5.18 -8.31 3.92
CA LEU A 221 6.00 -8.23 5.13
C LEU A 221 7.38 -8.86 4.95
N GLU A 222 7.45 -10.01 4.28
CA GLU A 222 8.70 -10.73 3.99
C GLU A 222 9.61 -9.95 3.03
N CYS A 223 9.00 -9.14 2.16
CA CYS A 223 9.69 -8.29 1.19
C CYS A 223 10.27 -7.01 1.80
N MET A 224 9.79 -6.56 2.97
CA MET A 224 10.23 -5.30 3.56
C MET A 224 11.63 -5.39 4.17
N SER A 225 12.34 -4.26 4.20
CA SER A 225 13.58 -4.17 4.95
C SER A 225 13.31 -4.42 6.45
N SER A 226 14.26 -5.06 7.16
CA SER A 226 14.09 -5.29 8.60
C SER A 226 13.92 -3.99 9.39
N LYS A 227 14.49 -2.88 8.92
CA LYS A 227 14.34 -1.55 9.53
C LYS A 227 12.89 -1.07 9.46
N ASP A 228 12.26 -1.19 8.29
CA ASP A 228 10.91 -0.69 8.06
C ASP A 228 9.86 -1.61 8.70
N LEU A 229 10.10 -2.92 8.69
CA LEU A 229 9.29 -3.88 9.44
C LEU A 229 9.32 -3.62 10.94
N LEU A 230 10.52 -3.41 11.52
CA LEU A 230 10.65 -3.10 12.94
C LEU A 230 10.00 -1.76 13.31
N SER A 231 10.03 -0.78 12.42
CA SER A 231 9.37 0.51 12.65
C SER A 231 7.85 0.34 12.72
N LEU A 232 7.27 -0.43 11.80
CA LEU A 232 5.85 -0.75 11.77
C LEU A 232 5.40 -1.53 13.02
N LEU A 233 6.14 -2.58 13.38
CA LEU A 233 5.84 -3.39 14.57
C LEU A 233 5.95 -2.58 15.86
N LYS A 234 6.91 -1.66 15.94
CA LYS A 234 7.05 -0.75 17.10
C LYS A 234 5.85 0.19 17.22
N LEU A 235 5.33 0.71 16.12
CA LEU A 235 4.12 1.54 16.14
C LEU A 235 2.92 0.75 16.70
N HIS A 236 2.68 -0.46 16.18
CA HIS A 236 1.59 -1.33 16.66
C HIS A 236 1.76 -1.66 18.15
N TYR A 237 2.96 -2.07 18.55
CA TYR A 237 3.29 -2.39 19.94
C TYR A 237 3.10 -1.18 20.86
N ARG A 238 3.68 -0.03 20.49
CA ARG A 238 3.63 1.19 21.32
C ARG A 238 2.19 1.62 21.57
N ARG A 239 1.33 1.63 20.55
CA ARG A 239 -0.09 2.00 20.71
C ARG A 239 -0.82 1.07 21.67
N ARG A 240 -0.60 -0.25 21.59
CA ARG A 240 -1.19 -1.21 22.52
C ARG A 240 -0.73 -0.97 23.96
N GLU A 241 0.58 -0.77 24.16
CA GLU A 241 1.14 -0.57 25.50
C GLU A 241 0.69 0.76 26.12
N GLU A 242 0.72 1.86 25.37
CA GLU A 242 0.23 3.17 25.82
C GLU A 242 -1.25 3.10 26.18
N PHE A 243 -2.07 2.42 25.37
CA PHE A 243 -3.47 2.20 25.69
C PHE A 243 -3.67 1.42 26.99
N ARG A 244 -2.89 0.35 27.20
CA ARG A 244 -2.93 -0.43 28.45
C ARG A 244 -2.57 0.45 29.65
N GLU A 245 -1.52 1.26 29.55
CA GLU A 245 -1.11 2.19 30.61
C GLU A 245 -2.21 3.20 30.95
N LEU A 246 -2.89 3.75 29.94
CA LEU A 246 -4.04 4.65 30.15
C LEU A 246 -5.23 3.95 30.81
N LEU A 247 -5.49 2.68 30.49
CA LEU A 247 -6.53 1.88 31.16
C LEU A 247 -6.18 1.55 32.61
N ASP A 248 -4.89 1.44 32.94
CA ASP A 248 -4.40 1.17 34.30
C ASP A 248 -4.27 2.44 35.15
N GLU A 249 -4.46 3.63 34.57
CA GLU A 249 -4.37 4.92 35.27
C GLU A 249 -5.39 5.02 36.43
N PRO A 250 -4.95 5.05 37.71
CA PRO A 250 -5.85 5.02 38.85
C PRO A 250 -6.72 6.28 38.96
N GLY A 251 -6.25 7.42 38.46
CA GLY A 251 -7.00 8.67 38.47
C GLY A 251 -8.19 8.67 37.52
N ARG A 252 -8.12 7.88 36.44
CA ARG A 252 -9.14 7.83 35.38
C ARG A 252 -10.17 6.75 35.61
N PHE A 253 -9.71 5.55 35.95
CA PHE A 253 -10.56 4.39 36.21
C PHE A 253 -10.43 3.95 37.67
N SER A 254 -10.57 4.89 38.61
CA SER A 254 -10.42 4.65 40.06
C SER A 254 -11.27 3.49 40.55
N VAL A 255 -12.52 3.42 40.08
CA VAL A 255 -13.47 2.37 40.44
C VAL A 255 -13.01 0.97 40.04
N GLY A 256 -12.40 0.85 38.86
CA GLY A 256 -11.93 -0.43 38.33
C GLY A 256 -10.50 -0.80 38.75
N ASN A 257 -9.66 0.20 39.07
CA ASN A 257 -8.23 0.02 39.33
C ASN A 257 -7.85 0.10 40.81
N SER A 258 -8.81 0.21 41.74
CA SER A 258 -8.55 0.23 43.17
C SER A 258 -9.33 -0.85 43.90
N ASP A 259 -8.61 -1.66 44.69
CA ASP A 259 -9.18 -2.71 45.54
C ASP A 259 -9.92 -2.17 46.77
N GLU A 260 -9.81 -0.86 47.04
CA GLU A 260 -10.40 -0.19 48.20
C GLU A 260 -11.69 0.57 47.86
N THR A 261 -12.13 0.55 46.59
CA THR A 261 -13.32 1.30 46.17
C THR A 261 -14.59 0.67 46.73
N LEU A 262 -15.36 1.47 47.45
CA LEU A 262 -16.69 1.10 47.94
C LEU A 262 -17.75 1.38 46.89
N CYS A 263 -18.85 0.63 46.94
CA CYS A 263 -19.98 0.81 46.03
C CYS A 263 -20.49 2.26 46.07
N PRO A 264 -20.64 2.93 44.91
CA PRO A 264 -21.03 4.35 44.86
C PRO A 264 -22.44 4.62 45.40
N ARG A 265 -23.28 3.58 45.52
CA ARG A 265 -24.66 3.69 46.02
C ARG A 265 -24.77 3.49 47.53
N CYS A 266 -24.17 2.44 48.09
CA CYS A 266 -24.29 2.14 49.52
C CYS A 266 -23.09 2.60 50.36
N ASN A 267 -21.94 2.86 49.74
CA ASN A 267 -20.70 3.30 50.38
C ASN A 267 -20.23 2.40 51.54
N GLU A 268 -20.56 1.11 51.49
CA GLU A 268 -20.23 0.13 52.54
C GLU A 268 -19.55 -1.12 51.98
N THR A 269 -19.93 -1.56 50.79
CA THR A 269 -19.49 -2.84 50.22
C THR A 269 -18.33 -2.62 49.25
N PRO A 270 -17.19 -3.30 49.43
CA PRO A 270 -16.10 -3.29 48.44
C PRO A 270 -16.60 -3.79 47.08
N LEU A 271 -16.18 -3.13 46.00
CA LEU A 271 -16.55 -3.51 44.65
C LEU A 271 -15.75 -4.73 44.18
N ASP A 272 -16.40 -5.59 43.40
CA ASP A 272 -15.74 -6.64 42.64
C ASP A 272 -15.32 -6.08 41.27
N ASN A 273 -14.01 -5.99 41.05
CA ASN A 273 -13.40 -5.47 39.83
C ASN A 273 -13.07 -6.54 38.78
N SER A 274 -13.41 -7.81 39.02
CA SER A 274 -13.11 -8.92 38.09
C SER A 274 -13.65 -8.69 36.67
N THR A 275 -14.86 -8.12 36.54
CA THR A 275 -15.48 -7.82 35.25
C THR A 275 -14.79 -6.67 34.51
N TRP A 276 -14.25 -5.67 35.23
CA TRP A 276 -13.43 -4.61 34.64
C TRP A 276 -12.08 -5.15 34.17
N ILE A 277 -11.44 -6.03 34.95
CA ILE A 277 -10.19 -6.70 34.55
C ILE A 277 -10.39 -7.50 33.25
N ALA A 278 -11.50 -8.24 33.15
CA ALA A 278 -11.85 -8.97 31.94
C ALA A 278 -12.06 -8.04 30.73
N LEU A 279 -12.79 -6.94 30.92
CA LEU A 279 -13.01 -5.94 29.87
C LEU A 279 -11.70 -5.27 29.42
N LYS A 280 -10.82 -4.89 30.35
CA LYS A 280 -9.50 -4.35 30.03
C LYS A 280 -8.68 -5.34 29.20
N ALA A 281 -8.63 -6.60 29.62
CA ALA A 281 -7.90 -7.63 28.90
C ALA A 281 -8.44 -7.82 27.47
N ALA A 282 -9.77 -7.83 27.30
CA ALA A 282 -10.39 -7.90 25.98
C ALA A 282 -10.00 -6.72 25.08
N MET A 283 -10.06 -5.49 25.60
CA MET A 283 -9.70 -4.29 24.82
C MET A 283 -8.21 -4.27 24.47
N VAL A 284 -7.32 -4.70 25.36
CA VAL A 284 -5.88 -4.80 25.07
C VAL A 284 -5.58 -5.87 24.02
N MET A 285 -6.26 -7.01 24.06
CA MET A 285 -6.15 -8.03 23.00
C MET A 285 -6.68 -7.51 21.67
N GLU A 286 -7.75 -6.71 21.67
CA GLU A 286 -8.24 -6.08 20.45
C GLU A 286 -7.21 -5.08 19.89
N MET A 287 -6.57 -4.28 20.74
CA MET A 287 -5.48 -3.37 20.32
C MET A 287 -4.25 -4.11 19.77
N GLU A 288 -4.05 -5.38 20.10
CA GLU A 288 -3.00 -6.21 19.48
C GLU A 288 -3.35 -6.57 18.03
N ARG A 289 -4.64 -6.84 17.76
CA ARG A 289 -5.13 -7.20 16.43
C ARG A 289 -5.42 -5.99 15.55
N ARG A 290 -5.97 -4.93 16.13
CA ARG A 290 -6.39 -3.71 15.44
C ARG A 290 -6.02 -2.48 16.28
N PRO A 291 -4.74 -2.09 16.31
CA PRO A 291 -4.26 -1.00 17.18
C PRO A 291 -4.79 0.39 16.82
N LEU A 292 -5.60 0.54 15.76
CA LEU A 292 -6.30 1.79 15.49
C LEU A 292 -7.27 2.13 16.63
N GLY A 293 -7.95 1.12 17.19
CA GLY A 293 -8.90 1.26 18.29
C GLY A 293 -10.33 1.63 17.86
N ASP A 294 -10.58 1.78 16.57
CA ASP A 294 -11.90 2.07 15.99
C ASP A 294 -12.93 0.96 16.23
N SER A 295 -12.50 -0.31 16.35
CA SER A 295 -13.37 -1.43 16.73
C SER A 295 -13.79 -1.40 18.20
N ILE A 296 -13.01 -0.74 19.07
CA ILE A 296 -13.33 -0.55 20.49
C ILE A 296 -14.35 0.58 20.64
N VAL A 297 -14.11 1.72 19.98
CA VAL A 297 -14.97 2.90 20.12
C VAL A 297 -16.22 2.84 19.22
N GLY A 298 -16.18 2.09 18.13
CA GLY A 298 -17.29 1.93 17.18
C GLY A 298 -17.46 3.09 16.21
N PHE A 299 -16.42 3.91 16.00
CA PHE A 299 -16.40 5.03 15.08
C PHE A 299 -14.96 5.32 14.60
N GLU A 300 -14.82 6.21 13.62
CA GLU A 300 -13.53 6.59 13.03
C GLU A 300 -12.57 7.21 14.05
N VAL A 301 -11.30 6.81 14.00
CA VAL A 301 -10.20 7.40 14.79
C VAL A 301 -9.35 8.23 13.84
N ASP A 302 -9.31 9.54 14.06
CA ASP A 302 -8.64 10.52 13.18
C ASP A 302 -9.06 10.43 11.69
N GLY A 303 -10.35 10.15 11.45
CA GLY A 303 -10.89 9.98 10.09
C GLY A 303 -10.50 8.66 9.42
N ILE A 304 -9.97 7.69 10.19
CA ILE A 304 -9.57 6.37 9.71
C ILE A 304 -10.50 5.32 10.35
N GLY A 305 -10.93 4.34 9.56
CA GLY A 305 -11.63 3.15 10.06
C GLY A 305 -13.11 3.38 10.38
N GLY A 306 -13.62 2.76 11.45
CA GLY A 306 -14.98 2.98 11.97
C GLY A 306 -16.12 2.32 11.19
N GLU A 307 -15.88 1.90 9.94
CA GLU A 307 -16.90 1.23 9.13
C GLU A 307 -17.27 -0.15 9.73
N ASN A 308 -18.56 -0.35 10.06
CA ASN A 308 -19.16 -1.62 10.48
C ASN A 308 -18.87 -2.12 11.91
N PHE A 309 -18.31 -1.30 12.80
CA PHE A 309 -18.11 -1.70 14.20
C PHE A 309 -19.17 -1.09 15.12
N ALA A 310 -19.80 -1.94 15.93
CA ALA A 310 -20.74 -1.50 16.97
C ALA A 310 -20.03 -1.09 18.28
N GLY A 311 -18.70 -1.15 18.31
CA GLY A 311 -17.87 -0.85 19.47
C GLY A 311 -17.89 -1.93 20.53
N VAL A 312 -17.23 -1.64 21.65
CA VAL A 312 -17.07 -2.51 22.81
C VAL A 312 -18.41 -2.93 23.44
N LEU A 313 -19.49 -2.17 23.23
CA LEU A 313 -20.81 -2.43 23.81
C LEU A 313 -21.44 -3.77 23.38
N THR A 314 -21.02 -4.33 22.24
CA THR A 314 -21.53 -5.64 21.80
C THR A 314 -20.72 -6.82 22.36
N TRP A 315 -19.70 -6.56 23.17
CA TRP A 315 -18.80 -7.59 23.68
C TRP A 315 -19.34 -8.22 24.96
N PRO A 316 -19.15 -9.54 25.18
CA PRO A 316 -19.62 -10.22 26.37
C PRO A 316 -18.97 -9.69 27.66
N GLU A 317 -17.70 -9.28 27.61
CA GLU A 317 -16.99 -8.70 28.75
C GLU A 317 -17.57 -7.32 29.12
N ALA A 318 -17.97 -6.54 28.11
CA ALA A 318 -18.61 -5.24 28.34
C ALA A 318 -20.01 -5.40 28.94
N ASP A 319 -20.80 -6.35 28.42
CA ASP A 319 -22.11 -6.70 28.97
C ASP A 319 -22.00 -7.12 30.44
N ALA A 320 -21.04 -7.99 30.76
CA ALA A 320 -20.76 -8.43 32.12
C ALA A 320 -20.31 -7.28 33.04
N CYS A 321 -19.41 -6.43 32.56
CA CYS A 321 -18.91 -5.27 33.31
C CYS A 321 -20.02 -4.26 33.60
N PHE A 322 -20.80 -3.89 32.59
CA PHE A 322 -21.83 -2.86 32.73
C PHE A 322 -23.11 -3.33 33.42
N LYS A 323 -23.34 -4.65 33.50
CA LYS A 323 -24.41 -5.24 34.33
C LYS A 323 -23.95 -5.59 35.75
N ALA A 324 -22.66 -5.47 36.06
CA ALA A 324 -22.16 -5.78 37.40
C ALA A 324 -22.79 -4.84 38.44
N THR A 325 -23.37 -5.43 39.47
CA THR A 325 -24.03 -4.71 40.57
C THR A 325 -23.41 -5.06 41.92
N CYS A 326 -23.59 -4.15 42.88
CA CYS A 326 -23.25 -4.35 44.27
C CYS A 326 -23.84 -5.67 44.82
N THR A 327 -23.00 -6.44 45.51
CA THR A 327 -23.34 -7.74 46.12
C THR A 327 -24.20 -7.62 47.38
N LYS A 328 -24.34 -6.42 47.96
CA LYS A 328 -25.19 -6.18 49.12
C LYS A 328 -26.66 -6.36 48.75
N GLU A 329 -27.34 -7.25 49.46
CA GLU A 329 -28.76 -7.50 49.30
C GLU A 329 -29.56 -6.19 49.42
N GLY A 330 -30.44 -5.94 48.43
CA GLY A 330 -31.26 -4.72 48.35
C GLY A 330 -30.54 -3.47 47.85
N CYS A 331 -29.22 -3.48 47.63
CA CYS A 331 -28.51 -2.32 47.06
C CYS A 331 -28.73 -2.22 45.55
N GLY A 332 -28.33 -3.24 44.78
CA GLY A 332 -28.46 -3.27 43.31
C GLY A 332 -27.85 -2.06 42.59
N GLY A 333 -26.91 -1.35 43.22
CA GLY A 333 -26.18 -0.24 42.58
C GLY A 333 -25.22 -0.78 41.52
N LEU A 334 -25.20 -0.16 40.33
CA LEU A 334 -24.24 -0.52 39.28
C LEU A 334 -22.82 -0.16 39.72
N ASN A 335 -21.87 -1.02 39.37
CA ASN A 335 -20.47 -0.81 39.69
C ASN A 335 -19.87 0.30 38.81
N TYR A 336 -20.28 0.39 37.54
CA TYR A 336 -19.71 1.31 36.56
C TYR A 336 -20.79 2.10 35.84
N ASP A 337 -20.53 3.38 35.58
CA ASP A 337 -21.38 4.21 34.73
C ASP A 337 -20.97 4.03 33.26
N ILE A 338 -21.86 3.47 32.44
CA ILE A 338 -21.58 3.12 31.05
C ILE A 338 -21.12 4.35 30.26
N CYS A 339 -21.83 5.47 30.37
CA CYS A 339 -21.56 6.66 29.58
C CYS A 339 -20.23 7.32 29.98
N ALA A 340 -19.93 7.38 31.28
CA ALA A 340 -18.69 7.94 31.78
C ALA A 340 -17.50 7.05 31.40
N THR A 341 -17.61 5.74 31.58
CA THR A 341 -16.54 4.79 31.25
C THR A 341 -16.24 4.78 29.76
N LEU A 342 -17.25 4.73 28.88
CA LEU A 342 -17.03 4.76 27.44
C LEU A 342 -16.39 6.07 26.96
N LYS A 343 -16.76 7.22 27.54
CA LYS A 343 -16.11 8.50 27.23
C LYS A 343 -14.62 8.48 27.60
N GLN A 344 -14.26 7.87 28.73
CA GLN A 344 -12.86 7.74 29.12
C GLN A 344 -12.10 6.76 28.20
N ILE A 345 -12.72 5.64 27.81
CA ILE A 345 -12.12 4.70 26.86
C ILE A 345 -11.87 5.36 25.50
N ALA A 346 -12.86 6.08 24.97
CA ALA A 346 -12.70 6.83 23.71
C ALA A 346 -11.55 7.84 23.80
N TRP A 347 -11.50 8.61 24.90
CA TRP A 347 -10.38 9.51 25.14
C TRP A 347 -9.03 8.79 25.18
N CYS A 348 -8.97 7.58 25.77
CA CYS A 348 -7.73 6.81 25.79
C CYS A 348 -7.28 6.43 24.37
N VAL A 349 -8.20 6.04 23.47
CA VAL A 349 -7.90 5.73 22.06
C VAL A 349 -7.44 6.98 21.31
N ASP A 350 -8.16 8.10 21.47
CA ASP A 350 -7.87 9.38 20.79
C ASP A 350 -6.53 10.00 21.23
N SER A 351 -6.05 9.65 22.43
CA SER A 351 -4.79 10.18 22.98
C SER A 351 -3.54 9.47 22.48
N LEU A 352 -3.69 8.34 21.78
CA LEU A 352 -2.57 7.54 21.29
C LEU A 352 -1.97 8.15 20.02
N SER A 353 -0.64 8.27 19.96
CA SER A 353 0.03 8.79 18.77
C SER A 353 -0.09 7.84 17.58
N LEU A 354 -0.41 8.39 16.41
CA LEU A 354 -0.44 7.69 15.12
C LEU A 354 0.91 7.77 14.37
N ASP A 355 1.87 8.53 14.88
CA ASP A 355 3.13 8.80 14.19
C ASP A 355 4.09 7.61 14.28
N LEU A 356 4.73 7.25 13.16
CA LEU A 356 5.68 6.14 13.09
C LEU A 356 6.94 6.34 13.95
#